data_AF-A0A975HK26-F1
#
_entry.id   AF-A0A975HK26-F1
#
_cell.length_a   1.000
_cell.length_b   1.000
_cell.length_c   1.000
_cell.angle_alpha   90.00
_cell.angle_beta   90.00
_cell.angle_gamma   90.00
#
_symmetry.space_group_name_H-M   'P 1'
#
loop_
_entity.id
_entity.type
_entity.pdbx_description
1 polymer ?
#
loop_
_entity_poly.entity_id
_entity_poly.type
_entity_poly.pdbx_seq_one_letter_code
_entity_poly.pdbx_strand_id
1 'polypeptide(L)' 'MVVRDITEHKHQEELIFKHAFYDSLTGLPNRYLVLERLSQMIIESKRTRGQIAVMFIDLDDFKKGE' A
#
# COMPACT_ATOMS: atom_id res chain seq x y z
N MET A 1 -9.14 11.50 36.09
CA MET A 1 -9.05 11.14 34.65
C MET A 1 -8.10 9.96 34.54
N VAL A 2 -8.60 8.77 34.20
CA VAL A 2 -7.75 7.59 33.99
C VAL A 2 -7.34 7.60 32.52
N VAL A 3 -6.05 7.79 32.24
CA VAL A 3 -5.50 7.61 30.89
C VAL A 3 -5.33 6.11 30.68
N ARG A 4 -6.17 5.52 29.84
CA ARG A 4 -6.02 4.11 29.46
C ARG A 4 -4.83 4.04 28.50
N ASP A 5 -3.81 3.28 28.86
CA ASP A 5 -2.69 3.02 27.97
C ASP A 5 -3.20 2.16 26.80
N ILE A 6 -3.28 2.78 25.62
CA ILE A 6 -3.76 2.15 24.38
C ILE A 6 -2.59 1.79 23.45
N THR A 7 -1.35 1.88 23.92
CA THR A 7 -0.14 1.74 23.10
C THR A 7 -0.08 0.37 22.41
N GLU A 8 -0.33 -0.71 23.15
CA GLU A 8 -0.31 -2.07 22.62
C GLU A 8 -1.41 -2.28 21.57
N HIS A 9 -2.62 -1.79 21.84
CA HIS A 9 -3.73 -1.87 20.88
C HIS A 9 -3.42 -1.10 19.59
N LYS A 10 -2.83 0.08 19.69
CA LYS A 10 -2.42 0.89 18.54
C LYS A 10 -1.34 0.19 17.71
N HIS A 11 -0.39 -0.47 18.37
CA HIS A 11 0.66 -1.23 17.68
C HIS A 11 0.08 -2.41 16.89
N GLN A 12 -0.83 -3.16 17.50
CA GLN A 12 -1.49 -4.29 16.84
C GLN A 12 -2.34 -3.84 15.65
N GLU A 13 -3.07 -2.73 15.76
CA GLU A 13 -3.80 -2.12 14.65
C GLU A 13 -2.85 -1.76 13.48
N GLU A 14 -1.69 -1.18 13.79
CA GLU A 14 -0.70 -0.80 12.78
C GLU A 14 -0.10 -2.03 12.08
N LEU A 15 0.16 -3.10 12.83
CA LEU A 15 0.65 -4.37 12.26
C LEU A 15 -0.38 -5.00 11.33
N ILE A 16 -1.65 -5.07 11.75
CA ILE A 16 -2.75 -5.59 10.92
C ILE A 16 -2.86 -4.75 9.65
N PHE A 17 -2.79 -3.43 9.76
CA PHE A 17 -2.81 -2.53 8.61
C PHE A 17 -1.62 -2.79 7.68
N LYS A 18 -0.40 -2.91 8.21
CA LYS A 18 0.78 -3.22 7.39
C LYS A 18 0.61 -4.55 6.66
N HIS A 19 0.16 -5.60 7.33
CA HIS A 19 -0.06 -6.90 6.70
C HIS A 19 -1.15 -6.90 5.64
N ALA A 20 -2.21 -6.10 5.81
CA ALA A 20 -3.31 -6.02 4.83
C ALA A 20 -2.92 -5.25 3.56
N PHE A 21 -1.99 -4.28 3.66
CA PHE A 21 -1.76 -3.29 2.59
C PHE A 21 -0.33 -3.25 2.04
N TYR A 22 0.64 -3.89 2.68
CA TYR A 22 2.04 -3.87 2.27
C TYR A 22 2.58 -5.28 2.04
N ASP A 23 3.44 -5.41 1.04
CA ASP A 23 4.20 -6.62 0.78
C ASP A 23 5.26 -6.80 1.87
N SER A 24 5.33 -8.00 2.46
CA SER A 24 6.21 -8.26 3.60
C SER A 24 7.68 -8.37 3.23
N LEU A 25 8.00 -8.69 1.97
CA LEU A 25 9.38 -8.80 1.50
C LEU A 25 10.00 -7.42 1.23
N THR A 26 9.24 -6.53 0.59
CA THR A 26 9.74 -5.23 0.11
C THR A 26 9.31 -4.05 0.97
N GLY A 27 8.26 -4.20 1.78
CA GLY A 27 7.62 -3.09 2.49
C GLY A 27 6.91 -2.09 1.57
N LEU A 28 6.77 -2.39 0.27
CA LEU A 28 6.02 -1.56 -0.68
C LEU A 28 4.52 -1.83 -0.59
N PRO A 29 3.67 -0.88 -1.04
CA PRO A 29 2.24 -1.13 -1.21
C PRO A 29 2.00 -2.41 -2.00
N ASN A 30 1.18 -3.30 -1.46
CA ASN A 30 0.79 -4.51 -2.17
C ASN A 30 -0.16 -4.17 -3.33
N ARG A 31 -0.46 -5.18 -4.16
CA ARG A 31 -1.34 -5.01 -5.31
C ARG A 31 -2.72 -4.47 -4.93
N TYR A 32 -3.26 -4.83 -3.77
CA TYR A 32 -4.55 -4.35 -3.31
C TYR A 32 -4.51 -2.83 -3.04
N LEU A 33 -3.53 -2.36 -2.27
CA LEU A 33 -3.37 -0.92 -1.98
C LEU A 33 -3.09 -0.10 -3.25
N VAL A 34 -2.30 -0.65 -4.19
CA VAL A 34 -2.03 0.02 -5.48
C VAL A 34 -3.31 0.22 -6.28
N LEU A 35 -4.18 -0.80 -6.37
CA LEU A 35 -5.44 -0.70 -7.13
C LEU A 35 -6.46 0.23 -6.48
N GLU A 36 -6.53 0.24 -5.14
CA GLU A 36 -7.34 1.21 -4.39
C GLU A 36 -6.89 2.65 -4.69
N ARG A 37 -5.59 2.93 -4.58
CA ARG A 37 -5.03 4.25 -4.88
C ARG A 37 -5.24 4.65 -6.34
N LEU A 38 -5.03 3.73 -7.28
CA LEU A 38 -5.28 4.00 -8.70
C LEU A 38 -6.74 4.35 -8.96
N SER A 39 -7.68 3.65 -8.31
CA SER A 39 -9.11 3.95 -8.42
C SER A 39 -9.44 5.35 -7.93
N GLN A 40 -8.85 5.77 -6.80
CA GLN A 40 -9.00 7.13 -6.27
C GLN A 40 -8.40 8.17 -7.24
N MET A 41 -7.20 7.93 -7.76
CA MET A 41 -6.55 8.83 -8.73
C MET A 41 -7.35 8.99 -10.03
N ILE A 42 -8.01 7.94 -10.52
CA ILE A 42 -8.90 8.02 -11.70
C ILE A 42 -10.11 8.93 -11.41
N ILE A 43 -10.69 8.85 -10.22
CA ILE A 43 -11.82 9.69 -9.83
C ILE A 43 -11.38 11.15 -9.74
N GLU A 44 -10.22 11.41 -9.14
CA GLU A 44 -9.65 12.75 -9.00
C GLU A 44 -9.29 13.35 -10.36
N SER A 45 -8.63 12.58 -11.24
CA SER A 45 -8.22 13.06 -12.57
C SER A 45 -9.41 13.47 -13.43
N LYS A 46 -10.54 12.76 -13.34
CA LYS A 46 -11.81 13.15 -13.98
C LYS A 46 -12.32 14.49 -13.49
N ARG A 47 -12.21 14.80 -12.19
CA ARG A 47 -12.64 16.09 -11.62
C ARG A 47 -11.72 17.24 -12.00
N THR A 48 -10.41 16.99 -12.04
CA THR A 48 -9.40 18.04 -12.31
C THR A 48 -9.05 18.19 -13.78
N ARG A 49 -9.59 17.33 -14.66
CA ARG A 49 -9.16 17.16 -16.05
C ARG A 49 -7.66 16.84 -16.16
N GLY A 50 -7.11 16.21 -15.14
CA GLY A 50 -5.73 15.74 -15.10
C GLY A 50 -5.56 14.42 -15.87
N GLN A 51 -4.31 14.06 -16.12
CA GLN A 51 -3.93 12.76 -16.68
C GLN A 51 -3.14 11.96 -15.64
N ILE A 52 -3.24 10.64 -15.72
CA ILE A 52 -2.45 9.71 -14.90
C ILE A 52 -1.69 8.78 -15.83
N ALA A 53 -0.52 8.32 -15.37
CA ALA A 53 0.28 7.31 -16.04
C ALA A 53 0.55 6.16 -15.08
N VAL A 54 0.59 4.93 -15.61
CA VAL A 54 0.94 3.73 -14.85
C VAL A 54 2.14 3.08 -15.53
N MET A 55 3.14 2.71 -14.74
CA MET A 55 4.35 2.03 -15.21
C MET A 55 4.47 0.70 -14.48
N PHE A 56 4.75 -0.35 -15.23
CA PHE A 56 5.12 -1.65 -14.70
C PHE A 56 6.61 -1.86 -14.91
N ILE A 57 7.31 -2.25 -13.85
CA ILE A 57 8.72 -2.61 -13.88
C ILE A 57 8.79 -4.08 -13.50
N ASP A 58 9.41 -4.90 -14.34
CA ASP A 58 9.74 -6.27 -14.03
C ASP A 58 11.26 -6.39 -13.83
N LEU A 59 11.69 -7.31 -12.97
CA LEU A 59 13.10 -7.58 -12.75
C LEU A 59 13.51 -8.76 -13.63
N ASP A 60 14.28 -8.48 -14.68
CA ASP A 60 14.86 -9.52 -15.51
C ASP A 60 15.75 -10.45 -14.66
N ASP A 61 15.77 -11.74 -15.01
CA ASP A 61 16.60 -12.77 -14.38
C ASP A 61 16.36 -13.07 -12.88
N PHE A 62 15.23 -12.64 -12.30
CA PHE A 62 14.90 -12.85 -10.88
C PHE A 62 14.90 -14.32 -10.40
N LYS A 63 14.80 -15.31 -11.30
CA LYS A 63 14.76 -16.75 -10.97
C LYS A 63 16.11 -17.47 -10.95
N LYS A 64 17.25 -16.83 -11.25
CA LYS A 64 18.54 -17.52 -11.44
C LYS A 64 19.29 -17.93 -10.16
N GLY A 65 18.59 -18.08 -9.03
CA GLY A 65 19.14 -18.60 -7.79
C GLY A 65 18.66 -20.02 -7.52
N GLU A 66 19.29 -21.01 -8.17
CA GLU A 66 19.40 -22.39 -7.65
C GLU A 66 20.73 -22.53 -6.89
#